data_AF-Q4LDG9-F1
#
_entry.id   AF-Q4LDG9-F1
#
_cell.length_a   1.000
_cell.length_b   1.000
_cell.length_c   1.000
_cell.angle_alpha   90.00
_cell.angle_beta   90.00
_cell.angle_gamma   90.00
#
_symmetry.space_group_name_H-M   'P 1'
#
loop_
_entity.id
_entity.type
_entity.pdbx_description
1 polymer ?
#
loop_
_entity_poly.entity_id
_entity_poly.type
_entity_poly.pdbx_seq_one_letter_code
_entity_poly.pdbx_strand_id
1 'polypeptide(L)'
;MAKATTIKEALARWEEKTGQRPSEAKEIKLYAQIPPIEKMDASLSMLANCEKLSLSTNCIEKIANLNGLKNLRILSLGRNNIKNLNGLEAVGDTLEELWISYNFIEKLKGIHIMKKLKILYMSNNLVKDWAEFVKLAELPCLEDLVFVGNPLEEKHSAENNWIEEATKRVPKLKKLDGTPVIKGDEEEDN
;
A
#
# COMPACT_ATOMS: atom_id res chain seq x y z
N MET A 1 -15.99 11.25 23.70
CA MET A 1 -14.84 10.78 22.90
C MET A 1 -14.14 12.00 22.34
N ALA A 2 -12.80 12.04 22.34
CA ALA A 2 -12.07 13.12 21.68
C ALA A 2 -12.33 13.07 20.17
N LYS A 3 -12.49 14.22 19.53
CA LYS A 3 -12.66 14.30 18.07
C LYS A 3 -11.39 13.78 17.40
N ALA A 4 -11.54 12.93 16.38
CA ALA A 4 -10.43 12.44 15.57
C ALA A 4 -9.61 13.60 14.98
N THR A 5 -8.29 13.41 14.85
CA THR A 5 -7.41 14.41 14.23
C THR A 5 -7.72 14.48 12.74
N THR A 6 -7.99 15.69 12.23
CA THR A 6 -8.15 15.94 10.80
C THR A 6 -6.80 15.96 10.08
N ILE A 7 -6.77 15.77 8.76
CA ILE A 7 -5.52 15.91 8.00
C ILE A 7 -4.97 17.33 8.17
N LYS A 8 -5.85 18.34 8.16
CA LYS A 8 -5.46 19.74 8.39
C LYS A 8 -4.73 19.93 9.71
N GLU A 9 -5.25 19.39 10.81
CA GLU A 9 -4.61 19.48 12.13
C GLU A 9 -3.30 18.69 12.18
N ALA A 10 -3.26 17.49 11.59
CA ALA A 10 -2.04 16.69 11.51
C ALA A 10 -0.94 17.41 10.71
N LEU A 11 -1.29 18.07 9.61
CA LEU A 11 -0.37 18.87 8.80
C LEU A 11 0.14 20.09 9.56
N ALA A 12 -0.73 20.80 10.29
CA ALA A 12 -0.30 21.94 11.11
C ALA A 12 0.70 21.53 12.20
N ARG A 13 0.45 20.40 12.89
CA ARG A 13 1.39 19.83 13.87
C ARG A 13 2.70 19.38 13.22
N TRP A 14 2.62 18.81 12.02
CA TRP A 14 3.79 18.38 11.27
C TRP A 14 4.64 19.57 10.82
N GLU A 15 4.02 20.64 10.34
CA GLU A 15 4.67 21.90 9.96
C GLU A 15 5.34 22.55 11.19
N GLU A 16 4.65 22.64 12.32
CA GLU A 16 5.22 23.13 13.58
C GLU A 16 6.44 22.32 14.02
N LYS A 17 6.37 20.99 13.92
CA LYS A 17 7.45 20.08 14.34
C LYS A 17 8.67 20.13 13.42
N THR A 18 8.47 20.31 12.12
CA THR A 18 9.53 20.19 11.11
C THR A 18 10.05 21.54 10.61
N GLY A 19 9.29 22.62 10.80
CA GLY A 19 9.56 23.93 10.22
C GLY A 19 9.39 23.99 8.69
N GLN A 20 8.85 22.93 8.07
CA GLN A 20 8.69 22.84 6.62
C GLN A 20 7.24 23.12 6.22
N ARG A 21 7.06 23.79 5.08
CA ARG A 21 5.74 23.97 4.48
C ARG A 21 5.28 22.67 3.82
N PRO A 22 4.09 22.13 4.15
CA PRO A 22 3.59 20.91 3.54
C PRO A 22 3.54 20.91 2.01
N SER A 23 3.28 22.07 1.39
CA SER A 23 3.22 22.22 -0.07
C SER A 23 4.58 22.06 -0.76
N GLU A 24 5.68 22.26 -0.04
CA GLU A 24 7.05 22.21 -0.56
C GLU A 24 7.75 20.89 -0.21
N ALA A 25 7.21 20.13 0.75
CA ALA A 25 7.82 18.92 1.27
C ALA A 25 7.64 17.71 0.35
N LYS A 26 8.73 16.95 0.16
CA LYS A 26 8.72 15.69 -0.59
C LYS A 26 8.29 14.48 0.24
N GLU A 27 8.57 14.49 1.54
CA GLU A 27 8.20 13.41 2.47
C GLU A 27 7.38 13.98 3.62
N ILE A 28 6.18 13.44 3.84
CA ILE A 28 5.25 13.90 4.89
C ILE A 28 4.84 12.73 5.77
N LYS A 29 4.97 12.93 7.08
CA LYS A 29 4.82 11.89 8.11
C LYS A 29 3.68 12.23 9.06
N LEU A 30 2.49 11.69 8.78
CA LEU A 30 1.24 11.85 9.54
C LEU A 30 0.81 10.55 10.24
N TYR A 31 1.75 9.67 10.54
CA TYR A 31 1.47 8.41 11.23
C TYR A 31 1.18 8.63 12.72
N ALA A 32 0.51 7.67 13.36
CA ALA A 32 0.32 7.58 14.82
C ALA A 32 -0.19 8.88 15.47
N GLN A 33 -1.21 9.50 14.89
CA GLN A 33 -1.82 10.70 15.48
C GLN A 33 -2.55 10.35 16.79
N ILE A 34 -2.56 11.30 17.72
CA ILE A 34 -3.30 11.22 18.98
C ILE A 34 -4.16 12.48 19.11
N PRO A 35 -5.50 12.38 19.05
CA PRO A 35 -6.30 11.22 18.62
C PRO A 35 -5.98 10.76 17.18
N PRO A 36 -6.30 9.52 16.77
CA PRO A 36 -5.99 9.03 15.42
C PRO A 36 -6.76 9.76 14.33
N ILE A 37 -6.24 9.71 13.09
CA ILE A 37 -6.97 10.14 11.90
C ILE A 37 -7.97 9.03 11.52
N GLU A 38 -9.24 9.38 11.35
CA GLU A 38 -10.28 8.42 10.89
C GLU A 38 -10.63 8.60 9.40
N LYS A 39 -10.40 9.79 8.85
CA LYS A 39 -10.80 10.14 7.47
C LYS A 39 -9.72 10.96 6.79
N MET A 40 -9.39 10.56 5.57
CA MET A 40 -8.63 11.40 4.64
C MET A 40 -9.54 12.54 4.16
N ASP A 41 -9.08 13.78 4.22
CA ASP A 41 -9.84 14.97 3.83
C ASP A 41 -9.13 15.76 2.71
N ALA A 42 -9.83 16.77 2.17
CA ALA A 42 -9.37 17.55 1.03
C ALA A 42 -8.05 18.30 1.28
N SER A 43 -7.61 18.46 2.53
CA SER A 43 -6.35 19.11 2.86
C SER A 43 -5.14 18.37 2.27
N LEU A 44 -5.27 17.09 1.93
CA LEU A 44 -4.23 16.36 1.18
C LEU A 44 -3.92 17.00 -0.18
N SER A 45 -4.84 17.76 -0.79
CA SER A 45 -4.60 18.40 -2.08
C SER A 45 -3.50 19.45 -2.07
N MET A 46 -3.08 19.94 -0.89
CA MET A 46 -1.98 20.91 -0.78
C MET A 46 -0.60 20.26 -0.96
N LEU A 47 -0.52 18.92 -0.90
CA LEU A 47 0.73 18.15 -0.92
C LEU A 47 1.25 17.93 -2.36
N ALA A 48 1.30 18.98 -3.18
CA ALA A 48 1.57 18.90 -4.62
C ALA A 48 2.96 18.31 -4.94
N ASN A 49 3.95 18.54 -4.08
CA ASN A 49 5.33 18.05 -4.23
C ASN A 49 5.60 16.74 -3.47
N CYS A 50 4.61 16.19 -2.78
CA CYS A 50 4.81 15.02 -1.94
C CYS A 50 5.04 13.77 -2.81
N GLU A 51 6.20 13.15 -2.61
CA GLU A 51 6.63 11.88 -3.21
C GLU A 51 6.39 10.70 -2.27
N LYS A 52 6.40 10.94 -0.95
CA LYS A 52 6.17 9.93 0.09
C LYS A 52 5.23 10.42 1.17
N LEU A 53 4.06 9.77 1.30
CA LEU A 53 3.05 10.07 2.31
C LEU A 53 2.90 8.91 3.29
N SER A 54 3.11 9.19 4.58
CA SER A 54 2.90 8.21 5.66
C SER A 54 1.70 8.56 6.51
N LEU A 55 0.69 7.70 6.48
CA LEU A 55 -0.56 7.75 7.23
C LEU A 55 -0.78 6.49 8.09
N SER A 56 0.26 5.68 8.27
CA SER A 56 0.20 4.44 9.05
C SER A 56 -0.18 4.65 10.51
N THR A 57 -0.71 3.61 11.15
CA THR A 57 -1.10 3.64 12.58
C THR A 57 -2.13 4.74 12.85
N ASN A 58 -3.23 4.72 12.11
CA ASN A 58 -4.39 5.58 12.28
C ASN A 58 -5.65 4.69 12.23
N CYS A 59 -6.84 5.28 12.07
CA CYS A 59 -8.10 4.55 11.98
C CYS A 59 -8.81 4.80 10.65
N ILE A 60 -8.05 5.03 9.57
CA ILE A 60 -8.59 5.36 8.25
C ILE A 60 -9.36 4.17 7.69
N GLU A 61 -10.63 4.39 7.32
CA GLU A 61 -11.48 3.33 6.75
C GLU A 61 -11.53 3.34 5.22
N LYS A 62 -11.30 4.50 4.59
CA LYS A 62 -11.45 4.72 3.15
C LYS A 62 -10.32 5.59 2.62
N ILE A 63 -9.73 5.14 1.51
CA ILE A 63 -8.76 5.91 0.75
C ILE A 63 -9.52 6.96 -0.07
N ALA A 64 -9.15 8.23 0.05
CA ALA A 64 -9.81 9.33 -0.64
C ALA A 64 -8.88 10.56 -0.74
N ASN A 65 -9.28 11.54 -1.57
CA ASN A 65 -8.63 12.86 -1.63
C ASN A 65 -7.15 12.83 -2.08
N LEU A 66 -6.76 11.84 -2.87
CA LEU A 66 -5.39 11.71 -3.40
C LEU A 66 -5.14 12.51 -4.71
N ASN A 67 -6.15 13.19 -5.25
CA ASN A 67 -6.11 13.82 -6.57
C ASN A 67 -4.99 14.86 -6.76
N GLY A 68 -4.59 15.56 -5.69
CA GLY A 68 -3.54 16.58 -5.74
C GLY A 68 -2.11 16.03 -5.70
N LEU A 69 -1.92 14.75 -5.35
CA LEU A 69 -0.61 14.17 -5.09
C LEU A 69 0.01 13.56 -6.37
N LYS A 70 0.23 14.42 -7.37
CA LYS A 70 0.69 14.02 -8.71
C LYS A 70 2.11 13.44 -8.76
N ASN A 71 2.88 13.60 -7.69
CA ASN A 71 4.24 13.10 -7.59
C ASN A 71 4.37 11.90 -6.64
N LEU A 72 3.26 11.39 -6.09
CA LEU A 72 3.30 10.37 -5.06
C LEU A 72 3.80 9.03 -5.62
N ARG A 73 4.91 8.56 -5.05
CA ARG A 73 5.57 7.29 -5.36
C ARG A 73 5.37 6.28 -4.24
N ILE A 74 5.39 6.72 -2.98
CA ILE A 74 5.31 5.83 -1.82
C ILE A 74 4.13 6.24 -0.95
N LEU A 75 3.18 5.32 -0.75
CA LEU A 75 2.03 5.51 0.12
C LEU A 75 2.02 4.48 1.23
N SER A 76 2.10 4.96 2.47
CA SER A 76 2.09 4.13 3.67
C SER A 76 0.78 4.32 4.44
N LEU A 77 -0.03 3.27 4.47
CA LEU A 77 -1.36 3.17 5.08
C LEU A 77 -1.48 1.94 6.01
N GLY A 78 -0.36 1.37 6.45
CA GLY A 78 -0.38 0.20 7.32
C GLY A 78 -1.01 0.48 8.68
N ARG A 79 -1.59 -0.53 9.34
CA ARG A 79 -2.29 -0.37 10.64
C ARG A 79 -3.39 0.70 10.56
N ASN A 80 -4.35 0.49 9.67
CA ASN A 80 -5.57 1.27 9.52
C ASN A 80 -6.78 0.32 9.45
N ASN A 81 -7.96 0.84 9.10
CA ASN A 81 -9.21 0.08 9.02
C ASN A 81 -9.70 -0.09 7.55
N ILE A 82 -8.79 -0.09 6.58
CA ILE A 82 -9.11 -0.06 5.15
C ILE A 82 -9.61 -1.43 4.69
N LYS A 83 -10.71 -1.45 3.91
CA LYS A 83 -11.35 -2.68 3.44
C LYS A 83 -11.18 -2.97 1.95
N ASN A 84 -10.78 -1.98 1.16
CA ASN A 84 -10.60 -2.09 -0.29
C ASN A 84 -9.68 -0.99 -0.81
N LEU A 85 -9.25 -1.15 -2.06
CA LEU A 85 -8.29 -0.27 -2.74
C LEU A 85 -8.94 0.91 -3.48
N ASN A 86 -10.25 1.11 -3.35
CA ASN A 86 -10.95 2.22 -4.03
C ASN A 86 -10.40 3.56 -3.53
N GLY A 87 -10.17 4.49 -4.45
CA GLY A 87 -9.56 5.80 -4.18
C GLY A 87 -8.09 5.91 -4.60
N LEU A 88 -7.44 4.78 -4.92
CA LEU A 88 -6.06 4.76 -5.44
C LEU A 88 -5.96 5.12 -6.94
N GLU A 89 -7.08 5.23 -7.66
CA GLU A 89 -7.12 5.61 -9.08
C GLU A 89 -6.42 6.94 -9.34
N ALA A 90 -6.51 7.86 -8.38
CA ALA A 90 -5.90 9.18 -8.46
C ALA A 90 -4.36 9.17 -8.55
N VAL A 91 -3.72 8.11 -8.06
CA VAL A 91 -2.26 7.94 -7.98
C VAL A 91 -1.77 6.67 -8.68
N GLY A 92 -2.64 5.97 -9.40
CA GLY A 92 -2.31 4.69 -10.06
C GLY A 92 -1.14 4.80 -11.04
N ASP A 93 -1.02 5.92 -11.74
CA ASP A 93 0.03 6.15 -12.74
C ASP A 93 1.40 6.53 -12.15
N THR A 94 1.46 6.79 -10.84
CA THR A 94 2.66 7.32 -10.18
C THR A 94 3.17 6.45 -9.04
N LEU A 95 2.29 5.66 -8.42
CA LEU A 95 2.64 4.88 -7.23
C LEU A 95 3.60 3.72 -7.57
N GLU A 96 4.74 3.71 -6.89
CA GLU A 96 5.82 2.72 -7.01
C GLU A 96 5.83 1.77 -5.80
N GLU A 97 5.44 2.23 -4.61
CA GLU A 97 5.35 1.43 -3.40
C GLU A 97 4.04 1.69 -2.62
N LEU A 98 3.37 0.60 -2.24
CA LEU A 98 2.16 0.64 -1.39
C LEU A 98 2.38 -0.22 -0.16
N TRP A 99 2.33 0.40 1.01
CA TRP A 99 2.43 -0.30 2.30
C TRP A 99 1.08 -0.22 3.01
N ILE A 100 0.32 -1.31 2.98
CA ILE A 100 -1.06 -1.40 3.48
C ILE A 100 -1.27 -2.61 4.40
N SER A 101 -0.19 -3.13 4.99
CA SER A 101 -0.24 -4.21 5.99
C SER A 101 -1.12 -3.87 7.20
N TYR A 102 -1.68 -4.87 7.88
CA TYR A 102 -2.55 -4.69 9.04
C TYR A 102 -3.77 -3.80 8.72
N ASN A 103 -4.55 -4.24 7.73
CA ASN A 103 -5.83 -3.65 7.35
C ASN A 103 -6.84 -4.81 7.19
N PHE A 104 -8.01 -4.54 6.62
CA PHE A 104 -9.10 -5.51 6.43
C PHE A 104 -9.40 -5.76 4.94
N ILE A 105 -8.36 -5.78 4.09
CA ILE A 105 -8.55 -5.95 2.64
C ILE A 105 -8.82 -7.41 2.33
N GLU A 106 -10.02 -7.70 1.83
CA GLU A 106 -10.41 -9.05 1.38
C GLU A 106 -10.24 -9.23 -0.13
N LYS A 107 -10.34 -8.14 -0.90
CA LYS A 107 -10.38 -8.16 -2.36
C LYS A 107 -9.42 -7.15 -2.96
N LEU A 108 -8.73 -7.56 -4.02
CA LEU A 108 -7.76 -6.75 -4.76
C LEU A 108 -8.39 -6.09 -6.01
N LYS A 109 -9.71 -5.84 -5.98
CA LYS A 109 -10.38 -5.10 -7.05
C LYS A 109 -9.75 -3.71 -7.20
N GLY A 110 -9.43 -3.34 -8.45
CA GLY A 110 -8.81 -2.06 -8.78
C GLY A 110 -7.29 -2.06 -8.71
N ILE A 111 -6.65 -3.13 -8.23
CA ILE A 111 -5.18 -3.16 -8.09
C ILE A 111 -4.45 -2.88 -9.41
N HIS A 112 -5.01 -3.37 -10.53
CA HIS A 112 -4.45 -3.27 -11.87
C HIS A 112 -4.19 -1.84 -12.39
N ILE A 113 -4.77 -0.82 -11.76
CA ILE A 113 -4.54 0.59 -12.11
C ILE A 113 -3.10 1.03 -11.78
N MET A 114 -2.45 0.40 -10.80
CA MET A 114 -1.13 0.81 -10.32
C MET A 114 0.00 0.19 -11.17
N LYS A 115 0.10 0.60 -12.43
CA LYS A 115 1.01 -0.04 -13.41
C LYS A 115 2.50 0.08 -13.05
N LYS A 116 2.88 1.09 -12.25
CA LYS A 116 4.26 1.30 -11.79
C LYS A 116 4.57 0.66 -10.43
N LEU A 117 3.61 -0.02 -9.80
CA LEU A 117 3.80 -0.59 -8.47
C LEU A 117 4.86 -1.71 -8.52
N LYS A 118 5.96 -1.50 -7.79
CA LYS A 118 7.07 -2.43 -7.64
C LYS A 118 7.04 -3.18 -6.32
N ILE A 119 6.65 -2.49 -5.26
CA ILE A 119 6.65 -3.01 -3.89
C ILE A 119 5.24 -2.95 -3.32
N LEU A 120 4.72 -4.09 -2.90
CA LEU A 120 3.44 -4.20 -2.22
C LEU A 120 3.63 -4.92 -0.88
N TYR A 121 3.48 -4.18 0.21
CA TYR A 121 3.42 -4.75 1.55
C TYR A 121 1.97 -4.75 2.02
N MET A 122 1.38 -5.94 2.11
CA MET A 122 -0.03 -6.13 2.47
C MET A 122 -0.23 -7.30 3.42
N SER A 123 0.78 -7.62 4.23
CA SER A 123 0.69 -8.62 5.30
C SER A 123 -0.45 -8.32 6.27
N ASN A 124 -1.00 -9.36 6.91
CA ASN A 124 -2.08 -9.24 7.88
C ASN A 124 -3.29 -8.47 7.30
N ASN A 125 -3.76 -8.94 6.15
CA ASN A 125 -5.05 -8.57 5.56
C ASN A 125 -5.93 -9.83 5.49
N LEU A 126 -7.02 -9.81 4.71
CA LEU A 126 -8.06 -10.84 4.72
C LEU A 126 -8.24 -11.54 3.37
N VAL A 127 -7.22 -11.52 2.49
CA VAL A 127 -7.31 -12.20 1.19
C VAL A 127 -7.24 -13.70 1.38
N LYS A 128 -8.25 -14.42 0.89
CA LYS A 128 -8.50 -15.84 1.24
C LYS A 128 -8.45 -16.83 0.07
N ASP A 129 -8.41 -16.36 -1.16
CA ASP A 129 -8.48 -17.22 -2.33
C ASP A 129 -7.56 -16.77 -3.47
N TRP A 130 -7.23 -17.73 -4.33
CA TRP A 130 -6.35 -17.49 -5.48
C TRP A 130 -6.97 -16.56 -6.52
N ALA A 131 -8.31 -16.45 -6.60
CA ALA A 131 -8.97 -15.60 -7.59
C ALA A 131 -8.71 -14.12 -7.34
N GLU A 132 -8.54 -13.72 -6.07
CA GLU A 132 -8.06 -12.39 -5.73
C GLU A 132 -6.54 -12.26 -5.92
N PHE A 133 -5.74 -13.27 -5.54
CA PHE A 133 -4.28 -13.23 -5.65
C PHE A 133 -3.78 -13.10 -7.09
N VAL A 134 -4.37 -13.82 -8.06
CA VAL A 134 -3.94 -13.79 -9.47
C VAL A 134 -4.04 -12.41 -10.11
N LYS A 135 -4.84 -11.48 -9.54
CA LYS A 135 -4.92 -10.08 -10.00
C LYS A 135 -3.58 -9.35 -9.85
N LEU A 136 -2.70 -9.80 -8.96
CA LEU A 136 -1.33 -9.29 -8.83
C LEU A 136 -0.50 -9.54 -10.09
N ALA A 137 -0.83 -10.58 -10.88
CA ALA A 137 -0.20 -10.83 -12.17
C ALA A 137 -0.51 -9.74 -13.21
N GLU A 138 -1.52 -8.88 -12.98
CA GLU A 138 -1.85 -7.76 -13.87
C GLU A 138 -0.94 -6.52 -13.67
N LEU A 139 -0.09 -6.53 -12.64
CA LEU A 139 0.84 -5.44 -12.30
C LEU A 139 2.20 -5.67 -12.99
N PRO A 140 2.54 -4.98 -14.09
CA PRO A 140 3.71 -5.34 -14.90
C PRO A 140 5.04 -5.18 -14.15
N CYS A 141 5.11 -4.30 -13.17
CA CYS A 141 6.35 -3.97 -12.45
C CYS A 141 6.47 -4.58 -11.04
N LEU A 142 5.51 -5.40 -10.58
CA LEU A 142 5.53 -5.92 -9.21
C LEU A 142 6.69 -6.90 -9.01
N GLU A 143 7.57 -6.61 -8.04
CA GLU A 143 8.80 -7.36 -7.79
C GLU A 143 8.94 -7.83 -6.33
N ASP A 144 8.55 -7.01 -5.34
CA ASP A 144 8.63 -7.35 -3.90
C ASP A 144 7.21 -7.37 -3.30
N LEU A 145 6.79 -8.53 -2.83
CA LEU A 145 5.49 -8.76 -2.22
C LEU A 145 5.67 -9.29 -0.79
N VAL A 146 5.00 -8.65 0.16
CA VAL A 146 4.83 -9.21 1.51
C VAL A 146 3.34 -9.41 1.76
N PHE A 147 2.95 -10.67 1.88
CA PHE A 147 1.59 -11.17 1.95
C PHE A 147 1.32 -11.99 3.23
N VAL A 148 2.36 -12.29 4.04
CA VAL A 148 2.26 -13.02 5.32
C VAL A 148 1.03 -12.63 6.15
N GLY A 149 0.32 -13.61 6.70
CA GLY A 149 -0.82 -13.40 7.61
C GLY A 149 -2.13 -13.05 6.88
N ASN A 150 -2.20 -13.26 5.56
CA ASN A 150 -3.47 -13.35 4.86
C ASN A 150 -3.98 -14.80 4.92
N PRO A 151 -5.30 -15.05 5.05
CA PRO A 151 -5.83 -16.42 5.15
C PRO A 151 -5.40 -17.37 4.02
N LEU A 152 -5.19 -16.85 2.80
CA LEU A 152 -4.65 -17.64 1.68
C LEU A 152 -3.22 -18.13 1.96
N GLU A 153 -2.36 -17.22 2.41
CA GLU A 153 -0.96 -17.53 2.70
C GLU A 153 -0.85 -18.47 3.89
N GLU A 154 -1.55 -18.19 5.00
CA GLU A 154 -1.51 -19.06 6.19
C GLU A 154 -1.91 -20.51 5.86
N LYS A 155 -2.93 -20.68 5.02
CA LYS A 155 -3.36 -22.00 4.55
C LYS A 155 -2.25 -22.73 3.78
N HIS A 156 -1.65 -22.07 2.80
CA HIS A 156 -0.65 -22.68 1.91
C HIS A 156 0.74 -22.80 2.57
N SER A 157 1.04 -21.96 3.56
CA SER A 157 2.21 -22.11 4.41
C SER A 157 2.07 -23.32 5.34
N ALA A 158 0.88 -23.59 5.87
CA ALA A 158 0.62 -24.82 6.63
C ALA A 158 0.76 -26.10 5.77
N GLU A 159 0.53 -25.99 4.46
CA GLU A 159 0.73 -27.06 3.48
C GLU A 159 2.17 -27.10 2.90
N ASN A 160 3.05 -26.19 3.31
CA ASN A 160 4.43 -26.01 2.80
C ASN A 160 4.52 -25.78 1.28
N ASN A 161 3.50 -25.21 0.65
CA ASN A 161 3.45 -24.98 -0.80
C ASN A 161 3.22 -23.51 -1.20
N TRP A 162 3.21 -22.57 -0.23
CA TRP A 162 2.92 -21.16 -0.47
C TRP A 162 3.82 -20.52 -1.53
N ILE A 163 5.14 -20.59 -1.36
CA ILE A 163 6.09 -19.92 -2.26
C ILE A 163 5.96 -20.46 -3.69
N GLU A 164 5.86 -21.78 -3.85
CA GLU A 164 5.69 -22.44 -5.16
C GLU A 164 4.39 -21.98 -5.85
N GLU A 165 3.26 -22.09 -5.16
CA GLU A 165 1.96 -21.78 -5.75
C GLU A 165 1.79 -20.28 -6.05
N ALA A 166 2.33 -19.41 -5.20
CA ALA A 166 2.30 -17.97 -5.38
C ALA A 166 3.18 -17.52 -6.56
N THR A 167 4.42 -18.01 -6.63
CA THR A 167 5.37 -17.63 -7.71
C THR A 167 4.94 -18.19 -9.07
N LYS A 168 4.32 -19.38 -9.12
CA LYS A 168 3.70 -19.92 -10.33
C LYS A 168 2.60 -19.01 -10.90
N ARG A 169 1.85 -18.31 -10.04
CA ARG A 169 0.75 -17.40 -10.44
C ARG A 169 1.21 -15.98 -10.72
N VAL A 170 2.30 -15.55 -10.09
CA VAL A 170 2.90 -14.21 -10.28
C VAL A 170 4.39 -14.38 -10.56
N PRO A 171 4.76 -14.88 -11.77
CA PRO A 171 6.13 -15.31 -12.08
C PRO A 171 7.15 -14.17 -12.17
N LYS A 172 6.72 -12.91 -12.05
CA LYS A 172 7.60 -11.73 -12.07
C LYS A 172 8.15 -11.35 -10.69
N LEU A 173 7.64 -11.95 -9.62
CA LEU A 173 8.13 -11.66 -8.27
C LEU A 173 9.60 -12.04 -8.16
N LYS A 174 10.41 -11.10 -7.65
CA LYS A 174 11.81 -11.31 -7.29
C LYS A 174 11.96 -11.63 -5.80
N LYS A 175 10.99 -11.21 -4.98
CA LYS A 175 10.97 -11.43 -3.55
C LYS A 175 9.54 -11.61 -3.06
N LEU A 176 9.34 -12.65 -2.26
CA LEU A 176 8.08 -13.00 -1.64
C LEU A 176 8.30 -13.24 -0.15
N ASP A 177 7.61 -12.46 0.68
CA ASP A 177 7.62 -12.58 2.14
C ASP A 177 9.02 -12.51 2.77
N GLY A 178 9.87 -11.66 2.21
CA GLY A 178 11.25 -11.51 2.65
C GLY A 178 12.25 -12.45 1.97
N THR A 179 11.77 -13.51 1.31
CA THR A 179 12.59 -14.54 0.66
C THR A 179 12.82 -14.20 -0.81
N PRO A 180 14.06 -14.16 -1.30
CA PRO A 180 14.34 -14.05 -2.73
C PRO A 180 13.72 -15.22 -3.50
N VAL A 181 13.03 -14.92 -4.60
CA VAL A 181 12.50 -15.92 -5.53
C VAL A 181 13.60 -16.25 -6.53
N ILE A 182 14.19 -17.43 -6.40
CA ILE A 182 15.19 -17.93 -7.34
C ILE A 182 14.43 -18.58 -8.50
N LYS A 183 14.45 -17.95 -9.67
CA LYS A 183 14.06 -18.63 -10.91
C LYS A 183 15.20 -19.56 -11.30
N GLY A 184 14.91 -20.85 -11.48
CA GLY A 184 15.82 -21.68 -12.27
C GLY A 184 15.85 -21.11 -13.68
N ASP A 185 17.05 -20.87 -14.22
CA ASP A 185 17.30 -20.17 -15.49
C ASP A 185 16.18 -20.44 -16.52
N GLU A 186 15.25 -19.48 -16.66
CA GLU A 186 14.33 -19.45 -17.79
C GLU A 186 15.19 -19.00 -18.96
N GLU A 187 15.44 -19.93 -19.88
CA GLU A 187 16.09 -19.73 -21.16
C GLU A 187 15.68 -18.37 -21.75
N GLU A 188 16.66 -17.47 -21.91
CA GLU A 188 16.51 -16.33 -22.80
C GLU A 188 16.24 -16.88 -24.20
N ASP A 189 14.96 -17.05 -24.54
CA ASP A 189 14.52 -17.21 -25.93
C ASP A 189 14.97 -15.95 -26.71
N ASN A 190 16.09 -16.10 -27.41
CA ASN A 190 16.41 -15.35 -28.64
C ASN A 190 15.83 -16.09 -29.85
#